data_AF-A0A023GG13-F1
#
_entry.id   AF-A0A023GG13-F1
#
_cell.length_a   1.000
_cell.length_b   1.000
_cell.length_c   1.000
_cell.angle_alpha   90.00
_cell.angle_beta   90.00
_cell.angle_gamma   90.00
#
_symmetry.space_group_name_H-M   'P 1'
#
loop_
_entity.id
_entity.type
_entity.pdbx_description
1 polymer ?
#
loop_
_entity_poly.entity_id
_entity_poly.type
_entity_poly.pdbx_seq_one_letter_code
_entity_poly.pdbx_strand_id
1 'polypeptide(L)'
;WQPTAAAIVGVSVDGYPDWANEKRFGKFQDVWTSIGQDPSVIYYLARTDYKDDVGSWGEGFKCVAVRETNKNDEEKSVMSHFFYKNKQTPEGEVNEVTEKVTAIKEYGYQDVYNAIQYHLQNGNTLNDTLVFSDGVSCDLFQVPYANSGAGGFELWVNGENIRNIPKYCEFLFKYFSKKEEEFTIYNEDDCKDVENFNASKEPHA
;
A
#
# COMPACT_ATOMS: atom_id res chain seq x y z
N TRP A 1 27.59 -13.66 -35.42
CA TRP A 1 26.60 -14.25 -34.50
C TRP A 1 26.65 -13.44 -33.21
N GLN A 2 25.82 -12.41 -33.09
CA GLN A 2 25.57 -11.76 -31.80
C GLN A 2 24.39 -12.49 -31.17
N PRO A 3 24.45 -12.89 -29.89
CA PRO A 3 23.31 -13.49 -29.23
C PRO A 3 22.28 -12.40 -28.99
N THR A 4 21.08 -12.58 -29.52
CA THR A 4 19.89 -11.81 -29.13
C THR A 4 19.58 -12.14 -27.67
N ALA A 5 19.66 -11.14 -26.79
CA ALA A 5 19.18 -11.26 -25.43
C ALA A 5 17.68 -11.59 -25.45
N ALA A 6 17.30 -12.72 -24.86
CA ALA A 6 15.90 -13.03 -24.64
C ALA A 6 15.36 -12.06 -23.59
N ALA A 7 14.42 -11.20 -23.97
CA ALA A 7 13.68 -10.41 -23.00
C ALA A 7 12.87 -11.36 -22.12
N ILE A 8 13.20 -11.43 -20.84
CA ILE A 8 12.37 -12.11 -19.85
C ILE A 8 11.12 -11.25 -19.69
N VAL A 9 9.95 -11.82 -20.00
CA VAL A 9 8.66 -11.15 -19.81
C VAL A 9 8.53 -10.74 -18.34
N GLY A 10 8.44 -9.43 -18.08
CA GLY A 10 8.32 -8.86 -16.72
C GLY A 10 9.55 -8.12 -16.19
N VAL A 11 10.67 -8.13 -16.91
CA VAL A 11 11.88 -7.37 -16.53
C VAL A 11 12.25 -6.42 -17.68
N SER A 12 12.37 -5.14 -17.37
CA SER A 12 12.83 -4.10 -18.30
C SER A 12 14.30 -4.28 -18.67
N VAL A 13 14.77 -3.54 -19.68
CA VAL A 13 16.16 -3.56 -20.16
C VAL A 13 17.18 -3.22 -19.06
N ASP A 14 16.74 -2.51 -18.04
CA ASP A 14 17.56 -2.02 -16.93
C ASP A 14 17.49 -2.91 -15.67
N GLY A 15 16.81 -4.07 -15.76
CA GLY A 15 16.66 -5.01 -14.64
C GLY A 15 15.54 -4.69 -13.65
N TYR A 16 14.82 -3.58 -13.85
CA TYR A 16 13.64 -3.21 -13.05
C TYR A 16 12.37 -3.93 -13.53
N PRO A 17 11.32 -4.03 -12.70
CA PRO A 17 10.03 -4.52 -13.15
C PRO A 17 9.51 -3.76 -14.38
N ASP A 18 8.79 -4.45 -15.28
CA ASP A 18 8.31 -3.86 -16.53
C ASP A 18 7.34 -2.67 -16.36
N TRP A 19 6.62 -2.63 -15.23
CA TRP A 19 5.75 -1.53 -14.82
C TRP A 19 6.51 -0.36 -14.20
N ALA A 20 7.76 -0.53 -13.79
CA ALA A 20 8.61 0.54 -13.27
C ALA A 20 9.19 1.37 -14.44
N ASN A 21 8.34 2.11 -15.14
CA ASN A 21 8.71 2.93 -16.29
C ASN A 21 8.09 4.33 -16.20
N GLU A 22 8.87 5.30 -15.71
CA GLU A 22 8.40 6.66 -15.44
C GLU A 22 7.78 7.34 -16.65
N LYS A 23 8.45 7.24 -17.82
CA LYS A 23 7.97 7.89 -19.06
C LYS A 23 6.62 7.35 -19.52
N ARG A 24 6.34 6.06 -19.27
CA ARG A 24 5.12 5.39 -19.72
C ARG A 24 4.00 5.45 -18.67
N PHE A 25 4.36 5.26 -17.40
CA PHE A 25 3.43 4.99 -16.32
C PHE A 25 3.48 6.01 -15.18
N GLY A 26 4.45 6.93 -15.16
CA GLY A 26 4.66 7.86 -14.04
C GLY A 26 3.43 8.68 -13.64
N LYS A 27 2.55 9.02 -14.60
CA LYS A 27 1.27 9.69 -14.31
C LYS A 27 0.27 8.87 -13.47
N PHE A 28 0.49 7.57 -13.33
CA PHE A 28 -0.29 6.65 -12.50
C PHE A 28 0.52 6.18 -11.29
N GLN A 29 1.68 6.76 -11.03
CA GLN A 29 2.63 6.31 -10.02
C GLN A 29 3.13 7.48 -9.18
N ASP A 30 2.38 8.58 -9.12
CA ASP A 30 2.66 9.67 -8.21
C ASP A 30 2.10 9.35 -6.82
N VAL A 31 2.97 8.80 -5.98
CA VAL A 31 2.62 8.38 -4.63
C VAL A 31 2.31 9.56 -3.71
N TRP A 32 2.78 10.77 -4.03
CA TRP A 32 2.41 11.95 -3.24
C TRP A 32 0.93 12.30 -3.39
N THR A 33 0.35 11.99 -4.56
CA THR A 33 -1.10 12.09 -4.74
C THR A 33 -1.84 11.00 -3.96
N SER A 34 -1.25 9.81 -3.79
CA SER A 34 -1.83 8.70 -3.01
C SER A 34 -1.83 8.95 -1.50
N ILE A 35 -0.69 9.34 -0.90
CA ILE A 35 -0.59 9.56 0.57
C ILE A 35 -0.89 11.00 1.00
N GLY A 36 -0.86 11.97 0.10
CA GLY A 36 -1.06 13.39 0.42
C GLY A 36 -2.54 13.79 0.56
N GLN A 37 -3.40 12.88 1.01
CA GLN A 37 -4.86 13.03 1.08
C GLN A 37 -5.30 13.90 2.26
N ASP A 38 -6.57 14.31 2.24
CA ASP A 38 -7.19 14.99 3.39
C ASP A 38 -7.37 14.01 4.57
N PRO A 39 -7.22 14.46 5.84
CA PRO A 39 -7.44 13.59 7.00
C PRO A 39 -8.83 12.95 7.10
N SER A 40 -9.85 13.47 6.40
CA SER A 40 -11.17 12.82 6.35
C SER A 40 -11.17 11.56 5.46
N VAL A 41 -10.19 11.41 4.59
CA VAL A 41 -10.09 10.26 3.67
C VAL A 41 -9.46 9.08 4.40
N ILE A 42 -10.12 7.93 4.31
CA ILE A 42 -9.64 6.66 4.87
C ILE A 42 -9.40 5.70 3.71
N TYR A 43 -8.26 5.04 3.71
CA TYR A 43 -8.00 3.90 2.83
C TYR A 43 -7.99 2.61 3.63
N TYR A 44 -8.45 1.54 3.00
CA TYR A 44 -8.46 0.20 3.58
C TYR A 44 -7.63 -0.72 2.71
N LEU A 45 -6.80 -1.55 3.34
CA LEU A 45 -6.17 -2.66 2.65
C LEU A 45 -7.25 -3.69 2.35
N ALA A 46 -7.64 -3.80 1.08
CA ALA A 46 -8.70 -4.69 0.65
C ALA A 46 -8.18 -6.11 0.47
N ARG A 47 -7.06 -6.24 -0.23
CA ARG A 47 -6.46 -7.53 -0.62
C ARG A 47 -4.94 -7.50 -0.58
N THR A 48 -4.36 -8.66 -0.37
CA THR A 48 -2.91 -8.90 -0.47
C THR A 48 -2.65 -10.36 -0.86
N ASP A 49 -1.43 -10.69 -1.27
CA ASP A 49 -0.95 -12.04 -1.54
C ASP A 49 0.05 -12.54 -0.47
N TYR A 50 0.06 -11.90 0.70
CA TYR A 50 0.81 -12.31 1.88
C TYR A 50 -0.02 -12.09 3.15
N LYS A 51 0.28 -12.78 4.25
CA LYS A 51 -0.61 -12.79 5.45
C LYS A 51 0.04 -12.29 6.74
N ASP A 52 1.35 -12.08 6.71
CA ASP A 52 2.14 -11.69 7.86
C ASP A 52 2.96 -10.45 7.48
N ASP A 53 2.88 -9.41 8.31
CA ASP A 53 3.65 -8.19 8.13
C ASP A 53 4.86 -8.19 9.07
N VAL A 54 6.03 -7.85 8.52
CA VAL A 54 7.30 -7.73 9.27
C VAL A 54 7.48 -6.33 9.87
N GLY A 55 6.64 -5.38 9.46
CA GLY A 55 6.55 -4.05 10.02
C GLY A 55 5.78 -4.05 11.34
N SER A 56 4.62 -3.40 11.35
CA SER A 56 3.87 -3.10 12.57
C SER A 56 2.59 -3.91 12.74
N TRP A 57 2.03 -4.51 11.68
CA TRP A 57 0.71 -5.16 11.78
C TRP A 57 0.78 -6.59 12.32
N GLY A 58 1.92 -7.27 12.13
CA GLY A 58 2.18 -8.61 12.68
C GLY A 58 1.50 -9.74 11.91
N GLU A 59 1.46 -10.93 12.52
CA GLU A 59 0.97 -12.14 11.87
C GLU A 59 -0.56 -12.19 11.75
N GLY A 60 -1.05 -12.63 10.60
CA GLY A 60 -2.47 -12.75 10.30
C GLY A 60 -3.23 -11.43 10.45
N PHE A 61 -2.61 -10.31 10.03
CA PHE A 61 -3.23 -9.01 10.08
C PHE A 61 -4.54 -9.00 9.26
N LYS A 62 -5.52 -8.24 9.71
CA LYS A 62 -6.79 -8.01 9.03
C LYS A 62 -7.36 -6.64 9.38
N CYS A 63 -8.33 -6.18 8.59
CA CYS A 63 -9.00 -4.90 8.80
C CYS A 63 -8.03 -3.71 8.89
N VAL A 64 -6.98 -3.70 8.07
CA VAL A 64 -6.02 -2.60 8.07
C VAL A 64 -6.66 -1.40 7.38
N ALA A 65 -6.71 -0.28 8.10
CA ALA A 65 -7.16 1.01 7.62
C ALA A 65 -6.10 2.05 7.92
N VAL A 66 -5.99 3.07 7.07
CA VAL A 66 -5.05 4.17 7.23
C VAL A 66 -5.75 5.51 7.03
N ARG A 67 -5.37 6.47 7.87
CA ARG A 67 -5.69 7.89 7.73
C ARG A 67 -4.41 8.69 7.75
N GLU A 68 -4.30 9.64 6.84
CA GLU A 68 -3.12 10.50 6.73
C GLU A 68 -3.30 11.79 7.51
N THR A 69 -2.27 12.18 8.26
CA THR A 69 -2.28 13.38 9.09
C THR A 69 -0.95 14.14 8.95
N ASN A 70 -0.89 15.37 9.48
CA ASN A 70 0.35 16.17 9.56
C ASN A 70 1.12 16.26 8.22
N LYS A 71 0.39 16.49 7.12
CA LYS A 71 0.96 16.62 5.79
C LYS A 71 2.03 17.72 5.73
N ASN A 72 3.19 17.38 5.18
CA ASN A 72 4.31 18.28 4.93
C ASN A 72 4.69 18.24 3.44
N ASP A 73 4.31 19.29 2.71
CA ASP A 73 4.55 19.41 1.26
C ASP A 73 6.04 19.60 0.89
N GLU A 74 6.85 20.16 1.81
CA GLU A 74 8.28 20.38 1.60
C GLU A 74 9.07 19.08 1.73
N GLU A 75 8.80 18.31 2.78
CA GLU A 75 9.43 17.01 3.02
C GLU A 75 8.79 15.87 2.21
N LYS A 76 7.63 16.11 1.58
CA LYS A 76 6.78 15.08 0.95
C LYS A 76 6.48 13.95 1.92
N SER A 77 6.06 14.31 3.13
CA SER A 77 5.77 13.34 4.18
C SER A 77 4.43 13.57 4.85
N VAL A 78 3.90 12.51 5.44
CA VAL A 78 2.69 12.47 6.28
C VAL A 78 2.96 11.64 7.53
N MET A 79 2.07 11.75 8.51
CA MET A 79 1.95 10.80 9.60
C MET A 79 0.75 9.89 9.31
N SER A 80 1.03 8.64 8.97
CA SER A 80 0.02 7.63 8.67
C SER A 80 -0.43 6.98 9.97
N HIS A 81 -1.71 7.12 10.28
CA HIS A 81 -2.35 6.50 11.44
C HIS A 81 -3.06 5.24 10.99
N PHE A 82 -2.46 4.10 11.30
CA PHE A 82 -2.98 2.78 10.98
C PHE A 82 -3.85 2.24 12.12
N PHE A 83 -4.91 1.55 11.73
CA PHE A 83 -5.78 0.77 12.59
C PHE A 83 -5.89 -0.64 12.04
N TYR A 84 -5.80 -1.66 12.88
CA TYR A 84 -5.76 -3.05 12.41
C TYR A 84 -6.10 -4.05 13.51
N LYS A 85 -6.42 -5.27 13.09
CA LYS A 85 -6.53 -6.45 13.97
C LYS A 85 -5.44 -7.45 13.58
N ASN A 86 -4.96 -8.25 14.53
CA ASN A 86 -3.98 -9.31 14.26
C ASN A 86 -4.18 -10.50 15.22
N LYS A 87 -3.30 -11.50 15.15
CA LYS A 87 -3.35 -12.69 16.03
C LYS A 87 -2.69 -12.50 17.39
N GLN A 88 -1.89 -11.45 17.55
CA GLN A 88 -1.15 -11.16 18.78
C GLN A 88 -2.05 -10.56 19.86
N THR A 89 -3.17 -9.95 19.47
CA THR A 89 -4.17 -9.41 20.39
C THR A 89 -5.41 -10.30 20.49
N PRO A 90 -6.14 -10.23 21.63
CA PRO A 90 -7.47 -10.82 21.76
C PRO A 90 -8.40 -10.53 20.57
N GLU A 91 -9.28 -11.49 20.28
CA GLU A 91 -10.27 -11.34 19.21
C GLU A 91 -11.17 -10.11 19.47
N GLY A 92 -11.32 -9.27 18.44
CA GLY A 92 -12.10 -8.03 18.50
C GLY A 92 -11.29 -6.80 18.92
N GLU A 93 -10.09 -6.96 19.47
CA GLU A 93 -9.23 -5.82 19.83
C GLU A 93 -8.68 -5.13 18.58
N VAL A 94 -8.80 -3.80 18.54
CA VAL A 94 -8.27 -2.93 17.49
C VAL A 94 -6.96 -2.32 17.98
N ASN A 95 -5.89 -2.58 17.23
CA ASN A 95 -4.58 -1.98 17.43
C ASN A 95 -4.48 -0.68 16.64
N GLU A 96 -3.59 0.22 17.09
CA GLU A 96 -3.23 1.42 16.34
C GLU A 96 -1.72 1.67 16.38
N VAL A 97 -1.19 2.20 15.29
CA VAL A 97 0.20 2.69 15.19
C VAL A 97 0.23 3.94 14.33
N THR A 98 1.09 4.88 14.68
CA THR A 98 1.36 6.07 13.85
C THR A 98 2.80 6.02 13.37
N GLU A 99 2.98 6.14 12.06
CA GLU A 99 4.29 6.07 11.41
C GLU A 99 4.51 7.30 10.54
N LYS A 100 5.75 7.79 10.47
CA LYS A 100 6.10 8.78 9.46
C LYS A 100 6.24 8.05 8.13
N VAL A 101 5.60 8.58 7.09
CA VAL A 101 5.71 8.06 5.72
C VAL A 101 6.19 9.17 4.81
N THR A 102 7.24 8.89 4.03
CA THR A 102 7.84 9.84 3.10
C THR A 102 7.71 9.33 1.66
N ALA A 103 7.29 10.18 0.74
CA ALA A 103 7.36 9.88 -0.68
C ALA A 103 8.81 9.94 -1.16
N ILE A 104 9.29 8.88 -1.80
CA ILE A 104 10.64 8.72 -2.33
C ILE A 104 10.60 8.32 -3.82
N LYS A 105 11.78 8.32 -4.45
CA LYS A 105 11.97 7.90 -5.84
C LYS A 105 12.75 6.58 -5.86
N GLU A 106 12.22 5.59 -6.55
CA GLU A 106 12.86 4.28 -6.74
C GLU A 106 12.97 3.93 -8.22
N TYR A 107 13.74 2.89 -8.54
CA TYR A 107 13.92 2.41 -9.92
C TYR A 107 14.41 3.47 -10.91
N GLY A 108 15.22 4.41 -10.42
CA GLY A 108 15.83 5.46 -11.24
C GLY A 108 14.88 6.60 -11.64
N TYR A 109 13.68 6.69 -11.06
CA TYR A 109 12.74 7.78 -11.32
C TYR A 109 13.36 9.14 -10.99
N GLN A 110 13.10 10.15 -11.82
CA GLN A 110 13.71 11.48 -11.68
C GLN A 110 12.69 12.57 -11.40
N ASP A 111 11.47 12.45 -11.89
CA ASP A 111 10.43 13.49 -11.85
C ASP A 111 9.31 13.14 -10.85
N VAL A 112 8.90 11.88 -10.82
CA VAL A 112 7.77 11.38 -10.02
C VAL A 112 8.25 10.64 -8.78
N TYR A 113 7.64 10.92 -7.63
CA TYR A 113 7.81 10.12 -6.42
C TYR A 113 6.91 8.87 -6.54
N ASN A 114 7.52 7.70 -6.69
CA ASN A 114 6.82 6.46 -7.01
C ASN A 114 6.86 5.40 -5.92
N ALA A 115 7.41 5.72 -4.75
CA ALA A 115 7.45 4.80 -3.63
C ALA A 115 7.25 5.54 -2.31
N ILE A 116 6.72 4.85 -1.33
CA ILE A 116 6.68 5.32 0.06
C ILE A 116 7.79 4.67 0.86
N GLN A 117 8.28 5.39 1.85
CA GLN A 117 9.18 4.89 2.88
C GLN A 117 8.53 5.08 4.25
N TYR A 118 8.24 3.98 4.92
CA TYR A 118 7.83 3.95 6.31
C TYR A 118 9.03 4.10 7.23
N HIS A 119 8.88 4.91 8.28
CA HIS A 119 9.86 5.06 9.36
C HIS A 119 9.29 4.40 10.61
N LEU A 120 9.72 3.16 10.86
CA LEU A 120 9.20 2.33 11.95
C LEU A 120 9.73 2.79 13.32
N GLN A 121 9.00 2.46 14.38
CA GLN A 121 9.37 2.85 15.76
C GLN A 121 10.73 2.30 16.21
N ASN A 122 11.16 1.16 15.65
CA ASN A 122 12.46 0.55 15.95
C ASN A 122 13.63 1.22 15.20
N GLY A 123 13.38 2.25 14.40
CA GLY A 123 14.38 2.97 13.60
C GLY A 123 14.69 2.34 12.25
N ASN A 124 14.06 1.22 11.89
CA ASN A 124 14.16 0.63 10.56
C ASN A 124 13.25 1.37 9.57
N THR A 125 13.54 1.17 8.29
CA THR A 125 12.69 1.65 7.19
C THR A 125 12.24 0.51 6.31
N LEU A 126 11.04 0.65 5.76
CA LEU A 126 10.45 -0.26 4.79
C LEU A 126 9.95 0.58 3.61
N ASN A 127 10.14 0.09 2.39
CA ASN A 127 9.72 0.79 1.19
C ASN A 127 8.70 -0.04 0.42
N ASP A 128 7.62 0.61 0.01
CA ASP A 128 6.65 0.06 -0.93
C ASP A 128 6.61 0.91 -2.19
N THR A 129 6.65 0.26 -3.35
CA THR A 129 6.62 0.97 -4.63
C THR A 129 5.21 0.98 -5.20
N LEU A 130 4.72 2.15 -5.60
CA LEU A 130 3.43 2.30 -6.26
C LEU A 130 3.49 1.75 -7.69
N VAL A 131 2.73 0.70 -7.95
CA VAL A 131 2.57 0.09 -9.27
C VAL A 131 1.55 0.87 -10.09
N PHE A 132 0.43 1.23 -9.45
CA PHE A 132 -0.68 1.94 -10.06
C PHE A 132 -1.50 2.67 -9.00
N SER A 133 -1.92 3.89 -9.33
CA SER A 133 -2.96 4.66 -8.65
C SER A 133 -3.84 5.32 -9.70
N ASP A 134 -5.15 5.38 -9.44
CA ASP A 134 -6.06 6.26 -10.16
C ASP A 134 -6.24 7.63 -9.47
N GLY A 135 -5.60 7.83 -8.32
CA GLY A 135 -5.67 9.04 -7.49
C GLY A 135 -7.00 9.26 -6.78
N VAL A 136 -7.92 8.30 -6.83
CA VAL A 136 -9.29 8.49 -6.30
C VAL A 136 -9.78 7.26 -5.55
N SER A 137 -9.72 6.09 -6.20
CA SER A 137 -10.44 4.90 -5.75
C SER A 137 -9.50 3.84 -5.18
N CYS A 138 -8.32 3.64 -5.76
CA CYS A 138 -7.43 2.57 -5.34
C CYS A 138 -5.96 2.81 -5.68
N ASP A 139 -5.11 2.20 -4.85
CA ASP A 139 -3.67 2.13 -5.03
C ASP A 139 -3.23 0.67 -5.00
N LEU A 140 -2.30 0.32 -5.88
CA LEU A 140 -1.65 -0.98 -5.93
C LEU A 140 -0.17 -0.79 -5.63
N PHE A 141 0.27 -1.30 -4.49
CA PHE A 141 1.67 -1.27 -4.07
C PHE A 141 2.33 -2.63 -4.27
N GLN A 142 3.62 -2.61 -4.62
CA GLN A 142 4.52 -3.73 -4.48
C GLN A 142 5.23 -3.61 -3.13
N VAL A 143 5.25 -4.70 -2.38
CA VAL A 143 5.89 -4.81 -1.05
C VAL A 143 7.08 -5.77 -1.16
N PRO A 144 8.32 -5.29 -1.39
CA PRO A 144 9.46 -6.16 -1.71
C PRO A 144 9.90 -7.10 -0.58
N TYR A 145 9.65 -6.71 0.67
CA TYR A 145 10.07 -7.45 1.86
C TYR A 145 9.07 -8.52 2.31
N ALA A 146 7.84 -8.50 1.78
CA ALA A 146 6.81 -9.49 2.09
C ALA A 146 7.23 -10.90 1.64
N ASN A 147 6.53 -11.92 2.15
CA ASN A 147 6.77 -13.33 1.83
C ASN A 147 8.25 -13.74 1.99
N SER A 148 8.87 -13.33 3.11
CA SER A 148 10.29 -13.58 3.40
C SER A 148 11.24 -13.02 2.32
N GLY A 149 10.92 -11.82 1.81
CA GLY A 149 11.69 -11.15 0.76
C GLY A 149 11.41 -11.63 -0.67
N ALA A 150 10.43 -12.53 -0.88
CA ALA A 150 9.97 -12.90 -2.22
C ALA A 150 9.09 -11.81 -2.85
N GLY A 151 8.65 -10.85 -2.05
CA GLY A 151 7.75 -9.78 -2.44
C GLY A 151 6.27 -10.17 -2.36
N GLY A 152 5.43 -9.15 -2.39
CA GLY A 152 3.98 -9.25 -2.45
C GLY A 152 3.35 -7.99 -3.02
N PHE A 153 2.03 -7.97 -3.07
CA PHE A 153 1.25 -6.84 -3.54
C PHE A 153 0.12 -6.51 -2.58
N GLU A 154 -0.18 -5.23 -2.49
CA GLU A 154 -1.27 -4.69 -1.68
C GLU A 154 -2.22 -3.89 -2.54
N LEU A 155 -3.51 -4.22 -2.45
CA LEU A 155 -4.57 -3.40 -3.03
C LEU A 155 -5.22 -2.58 -1.91
N TRP A 156 -4.90 -1.30 -1.89
CA TRP A 156 -5.52 -0.30 -1.04
C TRP A 156 -6.69 0.35 -1.77
N VAL A 157 -7.80 0.56 -1.07
CA VAL A 157 -9.02 1.11 -1.66
C VAL A 157 -9.58 2.19 -0.75
N ASN A 158 -9.98 3.31 -1.35
CA ASN A 158 -10.65 4.40 -0.68
C ASN A 158 -11.94 3.90 0.01
N GLY A 159 -12.22 4.38 1.21
CA GLY A 159 -13.41 4.02 2.00
C GLY A 159 -14.74 4.25 1.27
N GLU A 160 -14.81 5.22 0.35
CA GLU A 160 -15.99 5.43 -0.50
C GLU A 160 -16.22 4.28 -1.50
N ASN A 161 -15.18 3.53 -1.83
CA ASN A 161 -15.18 2.46 -2.82
C ASN A 161 -14.96 1.06 -2.24
N ILE A 162 -14.61 0.91 -0.96
CA ILE A 162 -14.24 -0.40 -0.38
C ILE A 162 -15.35 -1.46 -0.49
N ARG A 163 -16.62 -1.04 -0.41
CA ARG A 163 -17.79 -1.92 -0.56
C ARG A 163 -18.11 -2.27 -2.02
N ASN A 164 -17.53 -1.54 -2.98
CA ASN A 164 -17.72 -1.74 -4.42
C ASN A 164 -16.44 -1.39 -5.17
N ILE A 165 -15.42 -2.23 -4.99
CA ILE A 165 -14.07 -2.02 -5.54
C ILE A 165 -14.16 -1.95 -7.07
N PRO A 166 -13.55 -0.94 -7.72
CA PRO A 166 -13.54 -0.86 -9.18
C PRO A 166 -12.88 -2.10 -9.81
N LYS A 167 -13.54 -2.68 -10.82
CA LYS A 167 -13.09 -3.93 -11.45
C LYS A 167 -11.67 -3.85 -12.04
N TYR A 168 -11.22 -2.67 -12.46
CA TYR A 168 -9.85 -2.50 -12.95
C TYR A 168 -8.82 -2.62 -11.83
N CYS A 169 -9.13 -2.16 -10.60
CA CYS A 169 -8.26 -2.34 -9.43
C CYS A 169 -8.10 -3.83 -9.11
N GLU A 170 -9.22 -4.57 -9.07
CA GLU A 170 -9.19 -6.03 -8.85
C GLU A 170 -8.43 -6.77 -9.96
N PHE A 171 -8.66 -6.37 -11.21
CA PHE A 171 -7.95 -6.96 -12.34
C PHE A 171 -6.44 -6.72 -12.26
N LEU A 172 -6.01 -5.50 -11.94
CA LEU A 172 -4.59 -5.17 -11.80
C LEU A 172 -3.95 -5.94 -10.66
N PHE A 173 -4.59 -6.00 -9.48
CA PHE A 173 -4.10 -6.82 -8.37
C PHE A 173 -3.87 -8.28 -8.80
N LYS A 174 -4.88 -8.92 -9.41
CA LYS A 174 -4.77 -10.30 -9.91
C LYS A 174 -3.69 -10.47 -10.98
N TYR A 175 -3.55 -9.48 -11.86
CA TYR A 175 -2.57 -9.51 -12.93
C TYR A 175 -1.12 -9.43 -12.39
N PHE A 176 -0.90 -8.63 -11.35
CA PHE A 176 0.44 -8.41 -10.79
C PHE A 176 0.85 -9.44 -9.75
N SER A 177 -0.05 -9.82 -8.82
CA SER A 177 0.27 -10.82 -7.79
C SER A 177 0.67 -12.16 -8.41
N LYS A 178 -0.05 -12.59 -9.46
CA LYS A 178 0.16 -13.89 -10.14
C LYS A 178 0.20 -15.09 -9.18
N LYS A 179 -0.37 -14.93 -7.97
CA LYS A 179 -0.46 -15.97 -6.94
C LYS A 179 -1.82 -16.63 -7.00
N GLU A 180 -1.84 -17.92 -6.70
CA GLU A 180 -3.09 -18.66 -6.48
C GLU A 180 -3.69 -18.34 -5.10
N GLU A 181 -2.84 -18.03 -4.12
CA GLU A 181 -3.25 -17.64 -2.78
C GLU A 181 -3.35 -16.11 -2.69
N GLU A 182 -4.55 -15.62 -2.36
CA GLU A 182 -4.87 -14.22 -2.13
C GLU A 182 -5.66 -14.14 -0.82
N PHE A 183 -5.44 -13.09 -0.04
CA PHE A 183 -6.11 -12.85 1.24
C PHE A 183 -7.04 -11.65 1.12
N THR A 184 -8.27 -11.82 1.62
CA THR A 184 -9.20 -10.71 1.83
C THR A 184 -8.91 -10.12 3.21
N ILE A 185 -8.45 -8.88 3.25
CA ILE A 185 -8.04 -8.20 4.48
C ILE A 185 -9.17 -7.37 5.05
N TYR A 186 -9.92 -6.69 4.18
CA TYR A 186 -11.15 -6.01 4.55
C TYR A 186 -12.36 -6.90 4.27
N ASN A 187 -13.13 -7.16 5.32
CA ASN A 187 -14.48 -7.72 5.24
C ASN A 187 -15.41 -6.83 6.06
N GLU A 188 -16.54 -6.41 5.47
CA GLU A 188 -17.44 -5.44 6.10
C GLU A 188 -17.94 -5.88 7.47
N ASP A 189 -18.26 -7.16 7.66
CA ASP A 189 -18.76 -7.65 8.95
C ASP A 189 -17.66 -7.74 10.01
N ASP A 190 -16.47 -8.19 9.61
CA ASP A 190 -15.33 -8.37 10.52
C ASP A 190 -14.66 -7.04 10.92
N CYS A 191 -14.77 -6.01 10.07
CA CYS A 191 -14.05 -4.76 10.20
C CYS A 191 -14.87 -3.61 10.79
N LYS A 192 -16.14 -3.83 11.17
CA LYS A 192 -17.00 -2.80 11.80
C LYS A 192 -16.35 -2.15 13.02
N ASP A 193 -15.66 -2.93 13.85
CA ASP A 193 -15.00 -2.38 15.04
C ASP A 193 -13.88 -1.41 14.68
N VAL A 194 -13.14 -1.67 13.59
CA VAL A 194 -12.10 -0.76 13.10
C VAL A 194 -12.72 0.52 12.55
N GLU A 195 -13.82 0.42 11.80
CA GLU A 195 -14.55 1.60 11.31
C GLU A 195 -15.04 2.48 12.47
N ASN A 196 -15.68 1.87 13.48
CA ASN A 196 -16.18 2.56 14.65
C ASN A 196 -15.05 3.19 15.48
N PHE A 197 -13.95 2.46 15.66
CA PHE A 197 -12.79 2.95 16.41
C PHE A 197 -12.15 4.14 15.70
N ASN A 198 -11.94 4.06 14.38
CA ASN A 198 -11.38 5.15 13.60
C ASN A 198 -12.28 6.41 13.65
N ALA A 199 -13.60 6.24 13.51
CA ALA A 199 -14.56 7.33 13.64
C ALA A 199 -14.50 8.01 15.03
N SER A 200 -14.25 7.24 16.10
CA SER A 200 -14.11 7.80 17.46
C SER A 200 -12.84 8.62 17.68
N LYS A 201 -11.87 8.49 16.76
CA LYS A 201 -10.56 9.17 16.81
C LYS A 201 -10.51 10.40 15.89
N GLU A 202 -11.59 10.70 15.16
CA GLU A 202 -11.67 11.93 14.38
C GLU A 202 -11.54 13.15 15.31
N PRO A 203 -10.62 14.08 15.03
CA PRO A 203 -10.60 15.33 15.77
C PRO A 203 -11.94 16.04 15.54
N HIS A 204 -12.71 16.24 16.62
CA HIS A 204 -13.87 17.11 16.58
C HIS A 204 -13.42 18.49 16.07
N ALA A 205 -14.03 18.90 14.95
CA ALA A 205 -13.80 20.20 14.31
C ALA A 205 -13.96 21.38 15.27
#